data_AF-A0A0C2GTL5-F1
#
_entry.id   AF-A0A0C2GTL5-F1
#
_cell.length_a   1.000
_cell.length_b   1.000
_cell.length_c   1.000
_cell.angle_alpha   90.00
_cell.angle_beta   90.00
_cell.angle_gamma   90.00
#
_symmetry.space_group_name_H-M   'P 1'
#
loop_
_entity.id
_entity.type
_entity.pdbx_description
1 polymer ?
#
loop_
_entity_poly.entity_id
_entity_poly.type
_entity_poly.pdbx_seq_one_letter_code
_entity_poly.pdbx_strand_id
1 'polypeptide(L)'
;MNLASQAVLEGLNACFDHRRVLYIAELNRSFEIPPESNCRFFACQNPRAQGGNRRALPKSFVNRFTNIYVEDLTNEDILMILKELPSAAQIGDARLEAMVSITMRLASQQHFLGGPYSFNLRDLLRWVYLFKKLRDLYEELFGEPCVAAPVVLSADQNELHIGKVVDDSAIVEAKGTLCDLLSNCVEQSAIKQIIAAGDITELETVTELALAEVKENVTVVEQCREVLACAARSAMRFEWRDSVFVKAFVEGYWLLIEDVNLCR
;
A
#
# COMPACT_ATOMS: atom_id res chain seq x y z
N MET A 1 -22.10 7.41 -19.34
CA MET A 1 -23.20 7.25 -20.32
C MET A 1 -23.05 6.06 -21.26
N ASN A 2 -21.87 5.80 -21.81
CA ASN A 2 -21.62 4.75 -22.82
C ASN A 2 -21.70 3.29 -22.35
N LEU A 3 -22.25 3.05 -21.16
CA LEU A 3 -22.58 1.74 -20.61
C LEU A 3 -24.09 1.52 -20.45
N ALA A 4 -24.91 2.56 -20.67
CA ALA A 4 -26.36 2.48 -20.59
C ALA A 4 -26.95 1.75 -21.81
N SER A 5 -28.10 1.11 -21.62
CA SER A 5 -28.85 0.48 -22.71
C SER A 5 -29.42 1.54 -23.68
N GLN A 6 -29.70 1.13 -24.91
CA GLN A 6 -30.28 2.02 -25.92
C GLN A 6 -31.64 2.59 -25.47
N ALA A 7 -32.49 1.77 -24.83
CA ALA A 7 -33.78 2.21 -24.32
C ALA A 7 -33.66 3.33 -23.29
N VAL A 8 -32.67 3.26 -22.38
CA VAL A 8 -32.42 4.32 -21.39
C VAL A 8 -31.97 5.61 -22.08
N LEU A 9 -31.06 5.51 -23.06
CA LEU A 9 -30.60 6.69 -23.83
C LEU A 9 -31.74 7.32 -24.64
N GLU A 10 -32.62 6.50 -25.22
CA GLU A 10 -33.78 6.98 -25.97
C GLU A 10 -34.80 7.67 -25.06
N GLY A 11 -35.06 7.11 -23.87
CA GLY A 11 -35.94 7.73 -22.86
C GLY A 11 -35.44 9.09 -22.39
N LEU A 12 -34.12 9.29 -22.31
CA LEU A 12 -33.51 10.56 -21.93
C LEU A 12 -33.55 11.63 -23.03
N ASN A 13 -33.79 11.28 -24.29
CA ASN A 13 -33.80 12.28 -25.37
C ASN A 13 -34.82 13.39 -25.13
N ALA A 14 -36.02 13.05 -24.64
CA ALA A 14 -37.06 14.03 -24.36
C ALA A 14 -36.69 15.03 -23.25
N CYS A 15 -35.70 14.70 -22.42
CA CYS A 15 -35.17 15.61 -21.41
C CYS A 15 -34.24 16.68 -22.01
N PHE A 16 -33.60 16.38 -23.14
CA PHE A 16 -32.55 17.23 -23.74
C PHE A 16 -33.04 18.07 -24.93
N ASP A 17 -34.30 17.91 -25.34
CA ASP A 17 -34.91 18.75 -26.36
C ASP A 17 -36.02 19.64 -25.78
N HIS A 18 -36.68 20.39 -26.65
CA HIS A 18 -37.73 21.35 -26.29
C HIS A 18 -38.86 20.76 -25.45
N ARG A 19 -39.06 19.43 -25.49
CA ARG A 19 -40.13 18.76 -24.74
C ARG A 19 -39.91 18.82 -23.24
N ARG A 20 -38.64 18.79 -22.78
CA ARG A 20 -38.28 18.81 -21.36
C ARG A 20 -39.08 17.82 -20.50
N VAL A 21 -39.24 16.58 -20.97
CA VAL A 21 -40.01 15.54 -20.28
C VAL A 21 -39.15 14.31 -20.04
N LEU A 22 -39.25 13.71 -18.86
CA LEU A 22 -38.73 12.40 -18.54
C LEU A 22 -39.89 11.39 -18.52
N TYR A 23 -39.82 10.37 -19.37
CA TYR A 23 -40.76 9.26 -19.35
C TYR A 23 -40.15 8.07 -18.60
N ILE A 24 -40.89 7.51 -17.63
CA ILE A 24 -40.50 6.32 -16.87
C ILE A 24 -41.46 5.20 -17.23
N ALA A 25 -40.96 4.19 -17.96
CA ALA A 25 -41.77 3.13 -18.53
C ALA A 25 -42.40 2.23 -17.45
N GLU A 26 -41.66 1.95 -16.38
CA GLU A 26 -42.09 1.13 -15.24
C GLU A 26 -43.27 1.75 -14.49
N LEU A 27 -43.37 3.08 -14.52
CA LEU A 27 -44.48 3.83 -13.92
C LEU A 27 -45.57 4.18 -14.93
N ASN A 28 -45.31 3.97 -16.23
CA ASN A 28 -46.12 4.47 -17.34
C ASN A 28 -46.49 5.95 -17.18
N ARG A 29 -45.51 6.78 -16.79
CA ARG A 29 -45.72 8.19 -16.44
C ARG A 29 -44.64 9.10 -17.00
N SER A 30 -45.07 10.30 -17.37
CA SER A 30 -44.22 11.40 -17.82
C SER A 30 -44.09 12.46 -16.71
N PHE A 31 -42.89 13.02 -16.58
CA PHE A 31 -42.55 14.07 -15.64
C PHE A 31 -41.97 15.25 -16.42
N GLU A 32 -42.62 16.41 -16.35
CA GLU A 32 -42.14 17.62 -17.01
C GLU A 32 -41.07 18.32 -16.14
N ILE A 33 -40.02 18.80 -16.79
CA ILE A 33 -38.97 19.63 -16.20
C ILE A 33 -39.41 21.08 -16.39
N PRO A 34 -39.78 21.79 -15.30
CA PRO A 34 -40.37 23.13 -15.41
C PRO A 34 -39.42 24.11 -16.11
N PRO A 35 -39.92 25.01 -16.97
CA PRO A 35 -39.10 26.01 -17.67
C PRO A 35 -38.28 26.91 -16.74
N GLU A 36 -38.86 27.26 -15.60
CA GLU A 36 -38.25 28.07 -14.56
C GLU A 36 -37.25 27.31 -13.69
N SER A 37 -37.12 25.99 -13.89
CA SER A 37 -36.18 25.19 -13.11
C SER A 37 -34.73 25.40 -13.57
N ASN A 38 -33.81 25.45 -12.61
CA ASN A 38 -32.36 25.47 -12.87
C ASN A 38 -31.79 24.06 -13.15
N CYS A 39 -32.58 23.18 -13.78
CA CYS A 39 -32.16 21.82 -14.08
C CYS A 39 -31.00 21.82 -15.08
N ARG A 40 -29.90 21.14 -14.74
CA ARG A 40 -28.71 21.01 -15.59
C ARG A 40 -28.30 19.54 -15.67
N PHE A 41 -27.90 19.11 -16.86
CA PHE A 41 -27.41 17.75 -17.09
C PHE A 41 -25.89 17.75 -17.21
N PHE A 42 -25.26 16.94 -16.37
CA PHE A 42 -23.82 16.63 -16.46
C PHE A 42 -23.67 15.14 -16.76
N ALA A 43 -22.83 14.84 -17.74
CA ALA A 43 -22.63 13.49 -18.23
C ALA A 43 -21.15 13.22 -18.45
N CYS A 44 -20.67 12.10 -17.91
CA CYS A 44 -19.35 11.59 -18.20
C CYS A 44 -19.44 10.46 -19.24
N GLN A 45 -18.52 10.49 -20.20
CA GLN A 45 -18.30 9.40 -21.14
C GLN A 45 -16.93 8.81 -20.85
N ASN A 46 -16.88 7.50 -20.62
CA ASN A 46 -15.61 6.83 -20.45
C ASN A 46 -14.92 6.62 -21.82
N PRO A 47 -13.59 6.71 -21.94
CA PRO A 47 -12.87 6.44 -23.18
C PRO A 47 -13.23 5.07 -23.77
N ARG A 48 -13.35 4.97 -25.09
CA ARG A 48 -13.77 3.74 -25.79
C ARG A 48 -12.74 2.61 -25.66
N ALA A 49 -11.47 2.95 -25.53
CA ALA A 49 -10.35 2.01 -25.53
C ALA A 49 -10.11 1.30 -24.18
N GLN A 50 -10.71 1.77 -23.09
CA GLN A 50 -10.52 1.19 -21.76
C GLN A 50 -11.76 0.34 -21.41
N GLY A 51 -11.61 -0.94 -21.04
CA GLY A 51 -12.71 -1.79 -20.55
C GLY A 51 -13.70 -2.32 -21.61
N GLY A 52 -14.17 -3.55 -21.42
CA GLY A 52 -15.14 -4.22 -22.30
C GLY A 52 -16.57 -3.63 -22.18
N ASN A 53 -17.37 -3.77 -23.24
CA ASN A 53 -18.78 -3.35 -23.35
C ASN A 53 -19.07 -1.84 -23.47
N ARG A 54 -18.06 -0.98 -23.67
CA ARG A 54 -18.28 0.46 -23.92
C ARG A 54 -18.72 0.71 -25.36
N ARG A 55 -19.92 1.26 -25.56
CA ARG A 55 -20.47 1.52 -26.91
C ARG A 55 -20.27 2.96 -27.34
N ALA A 56 -20.11 3.19 -28.64
CA ALA A 56 -20.18 4.54 -29.18
C ALA A 56 -21.60 5.10 -29.01
N LEU A 57 -21.71 6.31 -28.46
CA LEU A 57 -23.00 7.00 -28.40
C LEU A 57 -23.38 7.51 -29.80
N PRO A 58 -24.67 7.47 -30.19
CA PRO A 58 -25.13 8.06 -31.44
C PRO A 58 -24.75 9.54 -31.55
N LYS A 59 -24.30 9.98 -32.74
CA LYS A 59 -23.90 11.38 -32.98
C LYS A 59 -25.02 12.37 -32.64
N SER A 60 -26.27 12.00 -32.93
CA SER A 60 -27.47 12.79 -32.59
C SER A 60 -27.66 13.02 -31.09
N PHE A 61 -27.14 12.12 -30.24
CA PHE A 61 -27.20 12.22 -28.79
C PHE A 61 -26.05 13.10 -28.27
N VAL A 62 -24.83 12.83 -28.75
CA VAL A 62 -23.62 13.60 -28.39
C VAL A 62 -23.74 15.07 -28.77
N ASN A 63 -24.39 15.38 -29.90
CA ASN A 63 -24.63 16.75 -30.35
C ASN A 63 -25.56 17.57 -29.43
N ARG A 64 -26.26 16.95 -28.48
CA ARG A 64 -27.09 17.65 -27.49
C ARG A 64 -26.29 18.16 -26.29
N PHE A 65 -25.03 17.73 -26.17
CA PHE A 65 -24.13 18.13 -25.11
C PHE A 65 -23.04 19.05 -25.65
N THR A 66 -22.64 20.03 -24.84
CA THR A 66 -21.34 20.68 -24.99
C THR A 66 -20.28 19.68 -24.53
N ASN A 67 -19.47 19.19 -25.46
CA ASN A 67 -18.43 18.20 -25.15
C ASN A 67 -17.16 18.91 -24.72
N ILE A 68 -16.69 18.60 -23.52
CA ILE A 68 -15.41 19.06 -22.98
C ILE A 68 -14.50 17.84 -22.89
N TYR A 69 -13.36 17.91 -23.56
CA TYR A 69 -12.31 16.90 -23.46
C TYR A 69 -11.34 17.32 -22.38
N VAL A 70 -11.09 16.41 -21.44
CA VAL A 70 -10.10 16.59 -20.38
C VAL A 70 -8.92 15.70 -20.75
N GLU A 71 -7.72 16.29 -20.74
CA GLU A 71 -6.49 15.56 -20.97
C GLU A 71 -6.19 14.61 -19.81
N ASP A 72 -5.47 13.53 -20.10
CA ASP A 72 -5.03 12.61 -19.05
C ASP A 72 -4.02 13.32 -18.13
N LEU A 73 -4.08 12.98 -16.83
CA LEU A 73 -3.18 13.56 -15.84
C LEU A 73 -1.73 13.13 -16.09
N THR A 74 -0.82 14.09 -16.04
CA THR A 74 0.62 13.83 -16.08
C THR A 74 1.12 13.30 -14.73
N ASN A 75 2.35 12.80 -14.69
CA ASN A 75 2.98 12.35 -13.44
C ASN A 75 3.08 13.51 -12.44
N GLU A 76 3.37 14.70 -12.95
CA GLU A 76 3.47 15.95 -12.20
C GLU A 76 2.12 16.35 -11.60
N ASP A 77 1.03 16.25 -12.38
CA ASP A 77 -0.33 16.53 -11.90
C ASP A 77 -0.73 15.55 -10.79
N ILE A 78 -0.45 14.26 -11.00
CA ILE A 78 -0.73 13.21 -10.01
C ILE A 78 0.06 13.47 -8.74
N LEU A 79 1.35 13.76 -8.85
CA LEU A 79 2.19 14.06 -7.70
C LEU A 79 1.68 15.28 -6.93
N MET A 80 1.27 16.35 -7.64
CA MET A 80 0.66 17.53 -7.03
C MET A 80 -0.61 17.17 -6.26
N ILE A 81 -1.51 16.39 -6.86
CA ILE A 81 -2.74 15.92 -6.21
C ILE A 81 -2.41 15.13 -4.94
N LEU A 82 -1.40 14.24 -4.99
CA LEU A 82 -1.01 13.45 -3.83
C LEU A 82 -0.42 14.32 -2.71
N LYS A 83 0.39 15.34 -3.04
CA LYS A 83 0.98 16.25 -2.04
C LYS A 83 -0.07 17.07 -1.29
N GLU A 84 -1.20 17.38 -1.91
CA GLU A 84 -2.33 18.07 -1.26
C GLU A 84 -3.12 17.16 -0.29
N LEU A 85 -2.87 15.85 -0.25
CA LEU A 85 -3.55 14.95 0.67
C LEU A 85 -2.92 15.02 2.07
N PRO A 86 -3.70 15.31 3.13
CA PRO A 86 -3.16 15.33 4.49
C PRO A 86 -2.51 14.01 4.93
N SER A 87 -2.99 12.89 4.39
CA SER A 87 -2.46 11.55 4.69
C SER A 87 -1.14 11.25 3.98
N ALA A 88 -0.80 12.01 2.94
CA ALA A 88 0.43 11.81 2.16
C ALA A 88 1.63 12.55 2.76
N ALA A 89 1.41 13.59 3.57
CA ALA A 89 2.47 14.38 4.22
C ALA A 89 3.49 13.50 4.98
N GLN A 90 3.02 12.38 5.52
CA GLN A 90 3.80 11.45 6.33
C GLN A 90 4.57 10.38 5.53
N ILE A 91 4.32 10.29 4.21
CA ILE A 91 4.96 9.34 3.30
C ILE A 91 6.31 9.88 2.82
N GLY A 92 6.37 11.18 2.55
CA GLY A 92 7.55 11.90 2.07
C GLY A 92 7.63 11.96 0.54
N ASP A 93 8.12 13.09 0.02
CA ASP A 93 8.11 13.43 -1.41
C ASP A 93 8.78 12.37 -2.30
N ALA A 94 9.98 11.91 -1.92
CA ALA A 94 10.70 10.88 -2.70
C ALA A 94 9.92 9.57 -2.83
N ARG A 95 9.15 9.18 -1.79
CA ARG A 95 8.31 7.98 -1.84
C ARG A 95 7.06 8.21 -2.68
N LEU A 96 6.45 9.39 -2.61
CA LEU A 96 5.31 9.75 -3.46
C LEU A 96 5.71 9.73 -4.93
N GLU A 97 6.88 10.28 -5.28
CA GLU A 97 7.45 10.22 -6.63
C GLU A 97 7.65 8.77 -7.09
N ALA A 98 8.22 7.91 -6.23
CA ALA A 98 8.37 6.49 -6.52
C ALA A 98 7.03 5.77 -6.73
N MET A 99 6.02 6.05 -5.88
CA MET A 99 4.68 5.49 -6.01
C MET A 99 4.04 5.84 -7.36
N VAL A 100 4.14 7.11 -7.77
CA VAL A 100 3.63 7.59 -9.07
C VAL A 100 4.36 6.89 -10.21
N SER A 101 5.70 6.90 -10.19
CA SER A 101 6.53 6.26 -11.22
C SER A 101 6.20 4.77 -11.40
N ILE A 102 6.07 4.01 -10.29
CA ILE A 102 5.71 2.60 -10.32
C ILE A 102 4.31 2.40 -10.92
N THR A 103 3.33 3.18 -10.48
CA THR A 103 1.93 3.05 -10.94
C THR A 103 1.83 3.31 -12.44
N MET A 104 2.56 4.30 -12.95
CA MET A 104 2.55 4.66 -14.37
C MET A 104 3.30 3.63 -15.22
N ARG A 105 4.41 3.09 -14.71
CA ARG A 105 5.10 1.95 -15.33
C ARG A 105 4.17 0.74 -15.44
N LEU A 106 3.46 0.39 -14.36
CA LEU A 106 2.47 -0.69 -14.36
C LEU A 106 1.30 -0.40 -15.30
N ALA A 107 0.81 0.84 -15.37
CA ALA A 107 -0.25 1.25 -16.29
C ALA A 107 0.14 1.04 -17.76
N SER A 108 1.42 1.25 -18.10
CA SER A 108 1.94 1.02 -19.46
C SER A 108 2.11 -0.46 -19.81
N GLN A 109 2.25 -1.33 -18.81
CA GLN A 109 2.42 -2.77 -19.01
C GLN A 109 1.04 -3.43 -19.16
N GLN A 110 0.68 -3.83 -20.38
CA GLN A 110 -0.63 -4.46 -20.65
C GLN A 110 -0.62 -6.01 -20.52
N HIS A 111 0.49 -6.61 -20.07
CA HIS A 111 0.70 -8.05 -20.10
C HIS A 111 0.44 -8.74 -18.76
N PHE A 112 -0.64 -8.38 -18.07
CA PHE A 112 -1.05 -9.09 -16.86
C PHE A 112 -2.11 -10.14 -17.21
N LEU A 113 -1.86 -11.40 -16.83
CA LEU A 113 -2.81 -12.50 -16.97
C LEU A 113 -3.99 -12.28 -16.01
N GLY A 114 -5.23 -12.42 -16.48
CA GLY A 114 -6.43 -12.33 -15.62
C GLY A 114 -7.42 -11.20 -15.93
N GLY A 115 -7.16 -10.38 -16.95
CA GLY A 115 -8.13 -9.41 -17.48
C GLY A 115 -7.50 -8.04 -17.75
N PRO A 116 -8.31 -7.03 -18.16
CA PRO A 116 -7.79 -5.69 -18.36
C PRO A 116 -7.56 -5.01 -17.00
N TYR A 117 -6.30 -4.91 -16.59
CA TYR A 117 -5.89 -4.14 -15.41
C TYR A 117 -5.77 -2.67 -15.76
N SER A 118 -6.29 -1.79 -14.91
CA SER A 118 -6.14 -0.35 -15.07
C SER A 118 -5.54 0.25 -13.81
N PHE A 119 -4.26 0.60 -13.88
CA PHE A 119 -3.57 1.36 -12.83
C PHE A 119 -3.78 2.85 -13.07
N ASN A 120 -4.28 3.56 -12.06
CA ASN A 120 -4.59 5.00 -12.17
C ASN A 120 -4.47 5.70 -10.81
N LEU A 121 -4.76 7.01 -10.78
CA LEU A 121 -4.75 7.84 -9.57
C LEU A 121 -5.53 7.21 -8.40
N ARG A 122 -6.64 6.51 -8.64
CA ARG A 122 -7.42 5.85 -7.58
C ARG A 122 -6.60 4.82 -6.80
N ASP A 123 -5.72 4.10 -7.48
CA ASP A 123 -4.88 3.09 -6.85
C ASP A 123 -3.82 3.75 -5.96
N LEU A 124 -3.25 4.87 -6.40
CA LEU A 124 -2.39 5.72 -5.57
C LEU A 124 -3.14 6.28 -4.35
N LEU A 125 -4.38 6.76 -4.51
CA LEU A 125 -5.20 7.24 -3.39
C LEU A 125 -5.48 6.13 -2.37
N ARG A 126 -5.80 4.92 -2.84
CA ARG A 126 -5.99 3.75 -1.98
C ARG A 126 -4.70 3.38 -1.25
N TRP A 127 -3.57 3.50 -1.93
CA TRP A 127 -2.27 3.19 -1.36
C TRP A 127 -1.90 4.18 -0.25
N VAL A 128 -2.06 5.49 -0.49
CA VAL A 128 -1.90 6.51 0.56
C VAL A 128 -2.83 6.24 1.75
N TYR A 129 -4.09 5.89 1.47
CA TYR A 129 -5.04 5.54 2.53
C TYR A 129 -4.61 4.31 3.33
N LEU A 130 -4.13 3.25 2.67
CA LEU A 130 -3.65 2.04 3.32
C LEU A 130 -2.43 2.33 4.20
N PHE A 131 -1.51 3.15 3.71
CA PHE A 131 -0.33 3.57 4.47
C PHE A 131 -0.71 4.22 5.79
N LYS A 132 -1.66 5.16 5.75
CA LYS A 132 -2.21 5.79 6.95
C LYS A 132 -2.85 4.75 7.87
N LYS A 133 -3.74 3.90 7.33
CA LYS A 133 -4.45 2.91 8.14
C LYS A 133 -3.52 1.93 8.85
N LEU A 134 -2.45 1.49 8.18
CA LEU A 134 -1.45 0.60 8.78
C LEU A 134 -0.65 1.29 9.88
N ARG A 135 -0.36 2.58 9.71
CA ARG A 135 0.29 3.39 10.74
C ARG A 135 -0.60 3.55 11.96
N ASP A 136 -1.85 3.97 11.78
CA ASP A 136 -2.81 4.14 12.88
C ASP A 136 -2.97 2.81 13.66
N LEU A 137 -3.06 1.68 12.94
CA LEU A 137 -3.13 0.34 13.54
C LEU A 137 -1.86 -0.02 14.32
N TYR A 138 -0.69 0.33 13.82
CA TYR A 138 0.57 0.11 14.54
C TYR A 138 0.58 0.88 15.86
N GLU A 139 0.21 2.17 15.83
CA GLU A 139 0.20 3.01 17.03
C GLU A 139 -0.80 2.48 18.07
N GLU A 140 -1.95 1.98 17.63
CA GLU A 140 -2.95 1.35 18.50
C GLU A 140 -2.42 0.05 19.14
N LEU A 141 -1.73 -0.80 18.37
CA LEU A 141 -1.25 -2.10 18.83
C LEU A 141 -0.03 -2.00 19.76
N PHE A 142 0.87 -1.06 19.50
CA PHE A 142 2.18 -0.99 20.17
C PHE A 142 2.32 0.20 21.13
N GLY A 143 1.39 1.17 21.10
CA GLY A 143 1.41 2.33 21.99
C GLY A 143 2.56 3.30 21.72
N GLU A 144 3.19 3.21 20.56
CA GLU A 144 4.33 4.03 20.13
C GLU A 144 4.15 4.51 18.67
N PRO A 145 4.68 5.68 18.30
CA PRO A 145 4.56 6.20 16.95
C PRO A 145 5.30 5.33 15.94
N CYS A 146 4.71 5.14 14.76
CA CYS A 146 5.36 4.39 13.68
C CYS A 146 6.48 5.25 13.04
N VAL A 147 7.71 5.06 13.49
CA VAL A 147 8.88 5.87 13.09
C VAL A 147 9.36 5.55 11.66
N ALA A 148 9.08 4.34 11.18
CA ALA A 148 9.33 3.89 9.82
C ALA A 148 8.01 3.59 9.11
N ALA A 149 8.01 3.68 7.78
CA ALA A 149 6.90 3.12 7.00
C ALA A 149 6.79 1.62 7.34
N PRO A 150 5.60 1.09 7.66
CA PRO A 150 5.44 -0.35 7.95
C PRO A 150 5.80 -1.22 6.73
N VAL A 151 5.97 -0.60 5.57
CA VAL A 151 6.51 -1.18 4.33
C VAL A 151 7.55 -0.21 3.77
N VAL A 152 8.83 -0.58 3.79
CA VAL A 152 9.88 0.14 3.05
C VAL A 152 9.85 -0.36 1.62
N LEU A 153 9.73 0.55 0.67
CA LEU A 153 9.95 0.28 -0.75
C LEU A 153 11.21 1.04 -1.16
N SER A 154 12.29 0.30 -1.34
CA SER A 154 13.49 0.81 -2.00
C SER A 154 13.49 0.32 -3.44
N ALA A 155 13.79 1.22 -4.37
CA ALA A 155 13.99 0.90 -5.78
C ALA A 155 15.40 1.33 -6.16
N ASP A 156 16.27 0.36 -6.42
CA ASP A 156 17.49 0.58 -7.18
C ASP A 156 17.29 0.09 -8.62
N GLN A 157 18.27 0.32 -9.50
CA GLN A 157 18.10 0.21 -10.95
C GLN A 157 17.69 -1.19 -11.45
N ASN A 158 17.72 -2.23 -10.60
CA ASN A 158 17.34 -3.59 -10.97
C ASN A 158 16.52 -4.38 -9.92
N GLU A 159 16.36 -3.94 -8.66
CA GLU A 159 15.56 -4.68 -7.67
C GLU A 159 14.63 -3.78 -6.82
N LEU A 160 13.48 -4.35 -6.43
CA LEU A 160 12.51 -3.74 -5.52
C LEU A 160 12.62 -4.46 -4.18
N HIS A 161 13.17 -3.81 -3.16
CA HIS A 161 13.29 -4.40 -1.82
C HIS A 161 12.07 -4.02 -0.97
N ILE A 162 11.34 -5.04 -0.50
CA ILE A 162 10.35 -4.94 0.59
C ILE A 162 10.98 -5.60 1.82
N GLY A 163 11.65 -4.79 2.65
CA GLY A 163 12.45 -5.27 3.77
C GLY A 163 11.78 -5.11 5.13
N LYS A 164 12.00 -6.10 6.00
CA LYS A 164 11.76 -6.06 7.45
C LYS A 164 12.72 -5.03 8.06
N VAL A 165 12.21 -4.11 8.88
CA VAL A 165 13.09 -3.29 9.74
C VAL A 165 13.55 -4.20 10.88
N VAL A 166 14.71 -4.84 10.72
CA VAL A 166 15.49 -5.29 11.86
C VAL A 166 16.21 -4.05 12.33
N ASP A 167 15.91 -3.60 13.55
CA ASP A 167 16.71 -2.56 14.16
C ASP A 167 18.03 -3.19 14.61
N ASP A 168 18.96 -3.38 13.67
CA ASP A 168 20.30 -3.93 13.94
C ASP A 168 21.03 -3.06 14.98
N SER A 169 20.63 -1.79 15.14
CA SER A 169 21.19 -0.91 16.17
C SER A 169 20.89 -1.43 17.57
N ALA A 170 19.72 -2.02 17.82
CA ALA A 170 19.35 -2.53 19.14
C ALA A 170 20.20 -3.74 19.56
N ILE A 171 20.54 -4.64 18.63
CA ILE A 171 21.43 -5.77 18.89
C ILE A 171 22.87 -5.29 19.07
N VAL A 172 23.32 -4.33 18.26
CA VAL A 172 24.67 -3.76 18.35
C VAL A 172 24.87 -2.99 19.67
N GLU A 173 23.90 -2.17 20.07
CA GLU A 173 23.91 -1.46 21.35
C GLU A 173 23.84 -2.42 22.55
N ALA A 174 23.01 -3.47 22.46
CA ALA A 174 22.94 -4.50 23.49
C ALA A 174 24.26 -5.25 23.64
N LYS A 175 24.92 -5.63 22.54
CA LYS A 175 26.26 -6.24 22.57
C LYS A 175 27.30 -5.34 23.23
N GLY A 176 27.30 -4.05 22.89
CA GLY A 176 28.22 -3.08 23.50
C GLY A 176 28.01 -2.99 25.01
N THR A 177 26.76 -2.80 25.42
CA THR A 177 26.39 -2.67 26.84
C THR A 177 26.67 -3.96 27.63
N LEU A 178 26.38 -5.13 27.07
CA LEU A 178 26.69 -6.43 27.69
C LEU A 178 28.19 -6.65 27.83
N CYS A 179 29.00 -6.28 26.83
CA CYS A 179 30.45 -6.36 26.92
C CYS A 179 30.97 -5.48 28.07
N ASP A 180 30.48 -4.24 28.20
CA ASP A 180 30.92 -3.32 29.25
C ASP A 180 30.60 -3.85 30.65
N LEU A 181 29.40 -4.41 30.84
CA LEU A 181 28.97 -4.99 32.12
C LEU A 181 29.75 -6.26 32.50
N LEU A 182 30.11 -7.08 31.52
CA LEU A 182 30.71 -8.39 31.72
C LEU A 182 32.25 -8.41 31.63
N SER A 183 32.87 -7.33 31.16
CA SER A 183 34.33 -7.21 30.93
C SER A 183 35.22 -7.61 32.11
N ASN A 184 34.76 -7.39 33.34
CA ASN A 184 35.50 -7.69 34.57
C ASN A 184 35.00 -8.93 35.32
N CYS A 185 33.99 -9.61 34.79
CA CYS A 185 33.26 -10.68 35.48
C CYS A 185 33.40 -12.05 34.82
N VAL A 186 33.75 -12.11 33.53
CA VAL A 186 33.86 -13.35 32.74
C VAL A 186 35.10 -13.37 31.88
N GLU A 187 35.49 -14.57 31.44
CA GLU A 187 36.64 -14.75 30.55
C GLU A 187 36.46 -14.07 29.18
N GLN A 188 37.57 -13.67 28.56
CA GLN A 188 37.57 -13.09 27.21
C GLN A 188 36.98 -14.03 26.14
N SER A 189 36.94 -15.33 26.40
CA SER A 189 36.30 -16.34 25.54
C SER A 189 34.79 -16.11 25.45
N ALA A 190 34.12 -15.86 26.58
CA ALA A 190 32.69 -15.57 26.65
C ALA A 190 32.34 -14.22 25.99
N ILE A 191 33.15 -13.18 26.22
CA ILE A 191 32.95 -11.86 25.60
C ILE A 191 33.01 -11.95 24.07
N LYS A 192 33.96 -12.72 23.53
CA LYS A 192 34.05 -12.95 22.07
C LYS A 192 32.82 -13.64 21.51
N GLN A 193 32.21 -14.56 22.26
CA GLN A 193 30.98 -15.23 21.85
C GLN A 193 29.78 -14.27 21.85
N ILE A 194 29.69 -13.37 22.84
CA ILE A 194 28.63 -12.35 22.91
C ILE A 194 28.71 -11.40 21.70
N ILE A 195 29.91 -10.95 21.34
CA ILE A 195 30.12 -10.10 20.15
C ILE A 195 29.75 -10.85 18.86
N ALA A 196 30.08 -12.14 18.80
CA ALA A 196 29.86 -12.99 17.64
C ALA A 196 28.38 -13.40 17.42
N ALA A 197 27.51 -13.25 18.42
CA ALA A 197 26.10 -13.65 18.32
C ALA A 197 25.38 -12.97 17.14
N GLY A 198 24.81 -13.74 16.22
CA GLY A 198 24.18 -13.24 15.00
C GLY A 198 22.76 -12.72 15.20
N ASP A 199 22.05 -13.21 16.21
CA ASP A 199 20.67 -12.85 16.50
C ASP A 199 20.39 -12.75 18.01
N ILE A 200 19.19 -12.29 18.37
CA ILE A 200 18.80 -12.09 19.77
C ILE A 200 18.76 -13.41 20.58
N THR A 201 18.40 -14.52 19.94
CA THR A 201 18.31 -15.85 20.57
C THR A 201 19.70 -16.38 20.91
N GLU A 202 20.65 -16.22 19.98
CA GLU A 202 22.05 -16.56 20.19
C GLU A 202 22.66 -15.64 21.26
N LEU A 203 22.35 -14.34 21.22
CA LEU A 203 22.80 -13.37 22.22
C LEU A 203 22.27 -13.72 23.62
N GLU A 204 20.99 -14.06 23.77
CA GLU A 204 20.40 -14.51 25.04
C GLU A 204 21.09 -15.80 25.54
N THR A 205 21.29 -16.77 24.67
CA THR A 205 21.86 -18.08 25.03
C THR A 205 23.30 -17.93 25.52
N VAL A 206 24.14 -17.22 24.77
CA VAL A 206 25.54 -16.99 25.11
C VAL A 206 25.66 -16.14 26.38
N THR A 207 24.79 -15.14 26.53
CA THR A 207 24.81 -14.27 27.71
C THR A 207 24.36 -15.03 28.97
N GLU A 208 23.31 -15.86 28.92
CA GLU A 208 22.91 -16.69 30.09
C GLU A 208 23.97 -17.74 30.46
N LEU A 209 24.70 -18.29 29.47
CA LEU A 209 25.86 -19.14 29.73
C LEU A 209 26.97 -18.39 30.48
N ALA A 210 27.29 -17.17 30.06
CA ALA A 210 28.26 -16.31 30.74
C ALA A 210 27.79 -15.92 32.16
N LEU A 211 26.51 -15.61 32.34
CA LEU A 211 25.92 -15.26 33.64
C LEU A 211 25.93 -16.42 34.64
N ALA A 212 25.95 -17.68 34.17
CA ALA A 212 26.06 -18.85 35.04
C ALA A 212 27.38 -18.94 35.82
N GLU A 213 28.43 -18.25 35.35
CA GLU A 213 29.74 -18.14 36.00
C GLU A 213 29.81 -16.97 37.00
N VAL A 214 28.91 -15.98 36.88
CA VAL A 214 28.89 -14.71 37.65
C VAL A 214 28.00 -14.79 38.90
N LYS A 215 27.83 -15.98 39.48
CA LYS A 215 26.83 -16.29 40.53
C LYS A 215 26.86 -15.39 41.78
N GLU A 216 27.95 -14.67 42.04
CA GLU A 216 28.13 -13.83 43.24
C GLU A 216 27.68 -12.37 43.05
N ASN A 217 27.43 -11.90 41.82
CA ASN A 217 27.09 -10.49 41.55
C ASN A 217 25.68 -10.31 40.98
N VAL A 218 24.68 -10.43 41.86
CA VAL A 218 23.24 -10.40 41.54
C VAL A 218 22.85 -9.13 40.76
N THR A 219 23.43 -7.99 41.09
CA THR A 219 23.15 -6.70 40.42
C THR A 219 23.55 -6.69 38.95
N VAL A 220 24.70 -7.28 38.60
CA VAL A 220 25.15 -7.35 37.20
C VAL A 220 24.28 -8.34 36.41
N VAL A 221 23.87 -9.43 37.03
CA VAL A 221 22.97 -10.43 36.42
C VAL A 221 21.61 -9.81 36.06
N GLU A 222 21.02 -9.01 36.96
CA GLU A 222 19.76 -8.31 36.68
C GLU A 222 19.90 -7.27 35.55
N GLN A 223 20.98 -6.49 35.55
CA GLN A 223 21.25 -5.50 34.50
C GLN A 223 21.43 -6.16 33.13
N CYS A 224 22.17 -7.27 33.04
CA CYS A 224 22.33 -8.00 31.78
C CYS A 224 20.99 -8.56 31.28
N ARG A 225 20.14 -9.10 32.17
CA ARG A 225 18.80 -9.59 31.81
C ARG A 225 17.87 -8.46 31.37
N GLU A 226 17.98 -7.28 31.95
CA GLU A 226 17.20 -6.12 31.54
C GLU A 226 17.62 -5.61 30.14
N VAL A 227 18.93 -5.59 29.86
CA VAL A 227 19.46 -5.28 28.52
C VAL A 227 18.99 -6.30 27.49
N LEU A 228 19.04 -7.60 27.80
CA LEU A 228 18.50 -8.66 26.93
C LEU A 228 17.00 -8.50 26.72
N ALA A 229 16.21 -8.25 27.77
CA ALA A 229 14.77 -8.07 27.66
C ALA A 229 14.40 -6.83 26.83
N CYS A 230 15.20 -5.75 26.93
CA CYS A 230 15.03 -4.56 26.09
C CYS A 230 15.34 -4.88 24.62
N ALA A 231 16.47 -5.52 24.36
CA ALA A 231 16.87 -5.95 23.03
C ALA A 231 15.86 -6.94 22.42
N ALA A 232 15.31 -7.86 23.23
CA ALA A 232 14.30 -8.83 22.81
C ALA A 232 12.94 -8.18 22.49
N ARG A 233 12.51 -7.17 23.24
CA ARG A 233 11.31 -6.39 22.90
C ARG A 233 11.48 -5.64 21.58
N SER A 234 12.68 -5.15 21.29
CA SER A 234 13.00 -4.46 20.03
C SER A 234 13.25 -5.43 18.86
N ALA A 235 13.78 -6.64 19.13
CA ALA A 235 14.11 -7.66 18.14
C ALA A 235 12.95 -8.59 17.78
N MET A 236 11.98 -8.81 18.69
CA MET A 236 10.79 -9.63 18.41
C MET A 236 9.70 -8.81 17.72
N ARG A 237 9.86 -8.66 16.40
CA ARG A 237 8.74 -8.40 15.50
C ARG A 237 8.56 -9.50 14.47
N PHE A 238 7.29 -9.77 14.17
CA PHE A 238 6.84 -10.75 13.19
C PHE A 238 7.61 -10.65 11.87
N GLU A 239 8.02 -11.79 11.34
CA GLU A 239 8.69 -11.90 10.05
C GLU A 239 7.78 -12.50 8.99
N TRP A 240 7.86 -11.88 7.82
CA TRP A 240 7.31 -12.39 6.59
C TRP A 240 8.20 -13.49 6.03
N ARG A 241 7.64 -14.68 5.80
CA ARG A 241 8.29 -15.74 5.03
C ARG A 241 7.63 -15.88 3.68
N ASP A 242 8.46 -15.85 2.63
CA ASP A 242 8.00 -15.99 1.27
C ASP A 242 7.26 -17.32 1.08
N SER A 243 5.99 -17.20 0.68
CA SER A 243 5.17 -18.36 0.33
C SER A 243 5.70 -18.99 -0.97
N VAL A 244 5.30 -20.23 -1.23
CA VAL A 244 5.66 -20.97 -2.46
C VAL A 244 5.29 -20.16 -3.73
N PHE A 245 4.26 -19.33 -3.62
CA PHE A 245 3.87 -18.36 -4.64
C PHE A 245 4.93 -17.29 -4.89
N VAL A 246 5.43 -16.64 -3.83
CA VAL A 246 6.45 -15.57 -3.94
C VAL A 246 7.77 -16.13 -4.46
N LYS A 247 8.18 -17.33 -4.03
CA LYS A 247 9.40 -17.98 -4.54
C LYS A 247 9.30 -18.37 -6.01
N ALA A 248 8.19 -18.95 -6.43
CA ALA A 248 8.00 -19.34 -7.82
C ALA A 248 7.95 -18.12 -8.75
N PHE A 249 7.44 -16.99 -8.26
CA PHE A 249 7.44 -15.73 -8.99
C PHE A 249 8.85 -15.13 -9.11
N VAL A 250 9.63 -15.15 -8.03
CA VAL A 250 11.00 -14.58 -7.95
C VAL A 250 12.02 -15.40 -8.75
N GLU A 251 11.91 -16.72 -8.79
CA GLU A 251 12.83 -17.59 -9.57
C GLU A 251 12.39 -17.78 -11.04
N GLY A 252 11.32 -17.11 -11.46
CA GLY A 252 10.82 -17.18 -12.84
C GLY A 252 10.14 -18.51 -13.20
N TYR A 253 9.69 -19.27 -12.20
CA TYR A 253 8.86 -20.45 -12.42
C TYR A 253 7.45 -20.05 -12.85
N TRP A 254 6.82 -20.92 -13.64
CA TRP A 254 5.46 -20.71 -14.09
C TRP A 254 4.48 -21.00 -12.95
N LEU A 255 3.72 -19.99 -12.56
CA LEU A 255 2.69 -20.08 -11.53
C LEU A 255 1.31 -20.29 -12.16
N LEU A 256 0.76 -21.49 -11.98
CA LEU A 256 -0.62 -21.78 -12.33
C LEU A 256 -1.50 -21.61 -11.09
N ILE A 257 -2.39 -20.61 -11.12
CA ILE A 257 -3.39 -20.38 -10.07
C ILE A 257 -4.76 -20.74 -10.64
N GLU A 258 -5.36 -21.83 -10.14
CA GLU A 258 -6.72 -22.26 -10.50
C GLU A 258 -7.73 -21.84 -9.41
N ASP A 259 -9.00 -21.70 -9.78
CA ASP A 259 -10.15 -21.49 -8.87
C ASP A 259 -10.15 -20.24 -7.96
N VAL A 260 -9.53 -19.13 -8.40
CA VAL A 260 -9.56 -17.83 -7.67
C VAL A 260 -10.99 -17.32 -7.38
N ASN A 261 -11.98 -17.79 -8.13
CA ASN A 261 -13.39 -17.46 -7.94
C ASN A 261 -13.99 -17.97 -6.61
N LEU A 262 -13.28 -18.83 -5.86
CA LEU A 262 -13.68 -19.37 -4.55
C LEU A 262 -13.02 -18.67 -3.36
N CYS A 263 -12.11 -17.73 -3.59
CA CYS A 263 -11.53 -16.90 -2.52
C CYS A 263 -12.58 -15.87 -2.05
N ARG A 264 -13.26 -16.16 -0.94
CA ARG A 264 -14.19 -15.24 -0.25
C ARG A 264 -13.47 -14.17 0.55
#